data_AF-D3B8R6-F1
#
_entry.id   AF-D3B8R6-F1
#
_cell.length_a   1.000
_cell.length_b   1.000
_cell.length_c   1.000
_cell.angle_alpha   90.00
_cell.angle_beta   90.00
_cell.angle_gamma   90.00
#
_symmetry.space_group_name_H-M   'P 1'
#
loop_
_entity.id
_entity.type
_entity.pdbx_description
1 polymer ?
#
loop_
_entity_poly.entity_id
_entity_poly.type
_entity_poly.pdbx_seq_one_letter_code
_entity_poly.pdbx_strand_id
1 'polypeptide(L)' 'MPYIYEQRKSDYSMLTLSPMSSGEYSISIRIEDNHICGSPFPCIIIDGKVE' A
#
# COMPACT_ATOMS: atom_id res chain seq x y z
N MET A 1 4.93 8.07 3.11
CA MET A 1 3.90 7.26 3.80
C MET A 1 4.61 6.20 4.62
N PRO A 2 4.58 6.27 5.96
CA PRO A 2 5.05 5.19 6.81
C PRO A 2 4.43 3.85 6.40
N TYR A 3 5.23 2.79 6.44
CA TYR A 3 4.75 1.44 6.20
C TYR A 3 5.37 0.45 7.17
N ILE A 4 4.61 -0.62 7.44
CA ILE A 4 5.07 -1.78 8.21
C ILE A 4 4.94 -2.99 7.30
N TYR A 5 6.02 -3.75 7.19
CA TYR A 5 6.04 -5.01 6.44
C TYR A 5 6.19 -6.18 7.41
N GLU A 6 5.23 -7.10 7.38
CA GLU A 6 5.25 -8.33 8.17
C GLU A 6 5.32 -9.53 7.21
N GLN A 7 6.49 -10.17 7.17
CA GLN A 7 6.66 -11.42 6.45
C GLN A 7 6.08 -12.57 7.28
N ARG A 8 4.98 -13.20 6.81
CA ARG A 8 4.40 -14.37 7.47
C ARG A 8 4.89 -15.65 6.79
N LYS A 9 5.19 -16.67 7.60
CA LYS A 9 5.99 -17.86 7.21
C LYS A 9 5.23 -18.94 6.40
N SER A 10 4.14 -18.63 5.71
CA SER A 10 3.39 -19.65 4.96
C SER A 10 3.13 -19.21 3.51
N ASP A 11 2.19 -18.29 3.27
CA ASP A 11 1.71 -18.06 1.90
C ASP A 11 1.42 -16.59 1.56
N TYR A 12 1.61 -15.70 2.52
CA TYR A 12 1.32 -14.27 2.33
C TYR A 12 2.19 -13.40 3.21
N SER A 13 2.41 -12.17 2.76
CA SER A 13 3.00 -11.10 3.57
C SER A 13 1.98 -9.98 3.73
N MET A 14 2.10 -9.22 4.81
CA MET A 14 1.23 -8.09 5.08
C MET A 14 2.01 -6.79 4.96
N LEU A 15 1.44 -5.82 4.25
CA LEU A 15 1.95 -4.46 4.14
C LEU A 15 0.87 -3.51 4.67
N THR A 16 1.18 -2.80 5.76
CA THR A 16 0.31 -1.77 6.34
C THR A 16 0.85 -0.41 5.95
N LEU A 17 0.01 0.45 5.40
CA LEU A 17 0.35 1.79 4.94
C LEU A 17 -0.44 2.82 5.75
N SER A 18 0.24 3.82 6.32
CA SER A 18 -0.40 4.87 7.14
C SER A 18 -0.21 6.24 6.48
N PRO A 19 -1.13 6.69 5.62
CA PRO A 19 -1.05 7.97 4.93
C PRO A 19 -1.34 9.12 5.91
N MET A 20 -0.63 10.24 5.75
CA MET A 20 -0.77 11.43 6.60
C MET A 20 -1.69 12.49 5.98
N SER A 21 -2.11 12.30 4.73
CA SER A 21 -2.90 13.26 3.97
C SER A 21 -3.84 12.52 3.03
N SER A 22 -4.95 13.15 2.70
CA SER A 22 -5.83 12.70 1.62
C SER A 22 -5.20 12.98 0.26
N GLY A 23 -5.61 12.24 -0.75
CA GLY A 23 -5.11 12.37 -2.11
C GLY A 23 -5.11 11.06 -2.87
N GLU A 24 -4.61 11.12 -4.10
CA GLU A 24 -4.39 9.97 -4.96
C GLU A 24 -3.02 9.36 -4.70
N TYR A 25 -3.00 8.04 -4.53
CA TYR A 25 -1.81 7.25 -4.27
C TYR A 25 -1.69 6.11 -5.27
N SER A 26 -0.45 5.76 -5.60
CA SER A 26 -0.11 4.61 -6.44
C SER A 26 0.85 3.71 -5.67
N ILE A 27 0.37 2.55 -5.22
CA ILE A 27 1.14 1.62 -4.38
C ILE A 27 1.85 0.64 -5.30
N SER A 28 3.17 0.78 -5.41
CA SER A 28 4.01 -0.12 -6.21
C SER A 28 4.63 -1.21 -5.33
N ILE A 29 4.29 -2.46 -5.60
CA ILE A 29 4.89 -3.64 -4.99
C ILE A 29 5.74 -4.37 -6.05
N ARG A 30 7.01 -4.64 -5.72
CA ARG A 30 7.97 -5.31 -6.62
C ARG A 30 8.70 -6.44 -5.89
N ILE A 31 9.03 -7.51 -6.63
CA ILE A 31 9.91 -8.60 -6.22
C ILE A 31 11.06 -8.63 -7.22
N GLU A 32 12.31 -8.50 -6.75
CA GLU A 32 13.50 -8.43 -7.63
C GLU A 32 13.31 -7.37 -8.74
N ASP A 33 12.87 -6.17 -8.35
CA ASP A 33 12.55 -5.03 -9.23
C ASP A 33 11.41 -5.25 -10.25
N ASN A 34 10.81 -6.44 -10.29
CA ASN A 34 9.66 -6.74 -11.15
C ASN A 34 8.34 -6.51 -10.41
N HIS A 35 7.38 -5.84 -11.08
CA HIS A 35 6.04 -5.65 -10.53
C HIS A 35 5.33 -6.99 -10.34
N ILE A 36 4.72 -7.19 -9.16
CA ILE A 36 3.79 -8.32 -8.98
C ILE A 36 2.52 -8.08 -9.81
N CYS A 37 1.74 -9.14 -10.05
CA CYS A 37 0.44 -9.01 -10.69
C CYS A 37 -0.46 -7.99 -9.98
N GLY A 38 -1.01 -7.04 -10.75
CA GLY A 38 -1.87 -5.97 -10.23
C GLY A 38 -1.14 -4.74 -9.71
N SER A 39 0.19 -4.80 -9.57
CA SER A 39 1.02 -3.64 -9.22
C SER A 39 1.28 -2.80 -10.49
N PRO A 40 1.15 -1.46 -10.42
CA PRO A 40 0.81 -0.66 -9.24
C PRO A 40 -0.69 -0.67 -8.91
N PHE A 41 -1.01 -0.59 -7.62
CA PHE A 41 -2.39 -0.50 -7.11
C PHE A 41 -2.80 0.97 -6.92
N PRO A 42 -3.75 1.51 -7.70
CA PRO A 42 -4.26 2.86 -7.49
C PRO A 42 -5.17 2.90 -6.26
N CYS A 43 -5.03 3.93 -5.44
CA CYS A 43 -5.79 4.14 -4.20
C CYS A 43 -6.12 5.62 -4.03
N ILE A 44 -7.37 5.94 -3.69
CA ILE A 44 -7.79 7.30 -3.34
C ILE A 44 -8.08 7.32 -1.85
N ILE A 45 -7.43 8.24 -1.14
CA ILE A 45 -7.56 8.40 0.30
C ILE A 45 -8.27 9.70 0.56
N ILE A 46 -9.39 9.62 1.28
CA ILE A 46 -10.29 10.75 1.51
C ILE A 46 -10.20 11.11 2.99
N ASP A 47 -10.14 12.41 3.31
CA ASP A 47 -10.19 12.86 4.70
C ASP A 47 -11.62 12.64 5.21
N GLY A 48 -11.74 11.89 6.29
CA GLY A 48 -13.04 11.52 6.89
C GLY A 48 -13.69 12.65 7.67
N LYS A 49 -13.25 13.90 7.52
CA LYS A 49 -13.96 15.06 8.04
C LYS A 49 -15.31 15.19 7.33
N VAL A 50 -16.30 14.50 7.89
CA VAL A 50 -17.71 14.77 7.65
C VAL A 50 -17.98 16.15 8.27
N GLU A 51 -18.27 17.14 7.44
CA GLU A 51 -18.84 18.42 7.88
C GLU A 51 -20.25 18.25 8.45
#